data_AF-A0A7S3UK87-F1
#
_entry.id   AF-A0A7S3UK87-F1
#
_cell.length_a   1.000
_cell.length_b   1.000
_cell.length_c   1.000
_cell.angle_alpha   90.00
_cell.angle_beta   90.00
_cell.angle_gamma   90.00
#
_symmetry.space_group_name_H-M   'P 1'
#
loop_
_entity.id
_entity.type
_entity.pdbx_description
1 polymer ?
#
loop_
_entity_poly.entity_id
_entity_poly.type
_entity_poly.pdbx_seq_one_letter_code
_entity_poly.pdbx_strand_id
1 'polypeptide(L)'
;MDICDPLDAGPGWKLYTVEFYKEVLAKFLNKGGILVTQSTGVDLSYPGNPEVTDPYLTIRNTFKAVFGEDKVRSYFADIPSFFYPWGFTVGSEDAKALAKYDHSAEEISVELKQRIGEEKFNELRHYDGITHKHMMALPKAVRRRIGELKDEDIFTVERPI
;
A
#
# COMPACT_ATOMS: atom_id res chain seq x y z
N MET A 1 5.01 5.11 -6.56
CA MET A 1 4.13 5.69 -7.59
C MET A 1 3.26 6.70 -6.90
N ASP A 2 3.30 7.91 -7.43
CA ASP A 2 2.60 9.07 -6.90
C ASP A 2 1.86 9.71 -8.08
N ILE A 3 0.61 9.28 -8.26
CA ILE A 3 -0.25 9.60 -9.41
C ILE A 3 -1.70 9.72 -8.91
N CYS A 4 -2.57 10.35 -9.70
CA CYS A 4 -4.00 10.51 -9.39
C CYS A 4 -4.72 9.16 -9.21
N ASP A 5 -5.91 9.20 -8.62
CA ASP A 5 -6.68 8.00 -8.29
C ASP A 5 -7.16 7.31 -9.57
N PRO A 6 -7.25 5.96 -9.59
CA PRO A 6 -7.70 5.23 -10.78
C PRO A 6 -9.17 5.50 -11.14
N LEU A 7 -9.95 6.03 -10.19
CA LEU A 7 -11.35 6.40 -10.41
C LEU A 7 -11.51 7.80 -11.02
N ASP A 8 -10.45 8.61 -11.03
CA ASP A 8 -10.48 9.90 -11.70
C ASP A 8 -10.55 9.67 -13.22
N ALA A 9 -11.36 10.47 -13.94
CA ALA A 9 -11.64 10.32 -15.38
C ALA A 9 -10.42 10.52 -16.32
N GLY A 10 -9.19 10.45 -15.79
CA GLY A 10 -7.93 10.61 -16.50
C GLY A 10 -7.29 9.28 -16.93
N PRO A 11 -6.15 9.35 -17.64
CA PRO A 11 -5.44 8.17 -18.13
C PRO A 11 -4.73 7.36 -17.02
N GLY A 12 -4.76 7.84 -15.77
CA GLY A 12 -4.02 7.30 -14.64
C GLY A 12 -4.42 5.87 -14.25
N TRP A 13 -5.67 5.48 -14.48
CA TRP A 13 -6.17 4.13 -14.15
C TRP A 13 -5.33 3.01 -14.77
N LYS A 14 -4.74 3.24 -15.95
CA LYS A 14 -3.91 2.25 -16.66
C LYS A 14 -2.68 1.83 -15.85
N LEU A 15 -2.22 2.72 -14.97
CA LEU A 15 -1.06 2.53 -14.10
C LEU A 15 -1.40 1.77 -12.80
N TYR A 16 -2.67 1.38 -12.63
CA TYR A 16 -3.14 0.57 -11.50
C TYR A 16 -3.52 -0.86 -11.88
N THR A 17 -3.23 -1.29 -13.10
CA THR A 17 -3.64 -2.60 -13.62
C THR A 17 -2.62 -3.71 -13.33
N VAL A 18 -3.07 -4.96 -13.27
CA VAL A 18 -2.21 -6.15 -13.18
C VAL A 18 -1.15 -6.15 -14.29
N GLU A 19 -1.54 -5.82 -15.51
CA GLU A 19 -0.67 -5.79 -16.68
C GLU A 19 0.46 -4.79 -16.49
N PHE A 20 0.14 -3.57 -16.04
CA PHE A 20 1.16 -2.57 -15.77
C PHE A 20 2.11 -3.00 -14.65
N TYR A 21 1.60 -3.54 -13.54
CA TYR A 21 2.47 -3.97 -12.44
C TYR A 21 3.34 -5.18 -12.80
N LYS A 22 2.85 -6.11 -13.64
CA LYS A 22 3.68 -7.20 -14.19
C LYS A 22 4.83 -6.67 -15.05
N GLU A 23 4.56 -5.66 -15.87
CA GLU A 23 5.58 -5.00 -16.68
C GLU A 23 6.62 -4.29 -15.80
N VAL A 24 6.18 -3.61 -14.74
CA VAL A 24 7.07 -2.98 -13.76
C VAL A 24 7.97 -4.00 -13.07
N LEU A 25 7.39 -5.10 -12.61
CA LEU A 25 8.11 -6.19 -11.98
C LEU A 25 9.15 -6.81 -12.94
N ALA A 26 8.74 -7.13 -14.16
CA ALA A 26 9.60 -7.84 -15.11
C ALA A 26 10.74 -6.98 -15.67
N LYS A 27 10.54 -5.66 -15.82
CA LYS A 27 11.46 -4.79 -16.58
C LYS A 27 12.19 -3.74 -15.74
N PHE A 28 11.60 -3.31 -14.62
CA PHE A 28 12.08 -2.10 -13.92
C PHE A 28 12.46 -2.34 -12.46
N LEU A 29 12.03 -3.45 -11.85
CA LEU A 29 12.43 -3.82 -10.49
C LEU A 29 13.61 -4.78 -10.52
N ASN A 30 14.72 -4.36 -9.88
CA ASN A 30 15.82 -5.26 -9.57
C ASN A 30 15.37 -6.33 -8.57
N LYS A 31 16.16 -7.41 -8.46
CA LYS A 31 15.91 -8.47 -7.47
C LYS A 31 15.81 -7.89 -6.06
N GLY A 32 14.71 -8.20 -5.36
CA GLY A 32 14.41 -7.65 -4.03
C GLY A 32 14.01 -6.17 -4.03
N GLY A 33 13.75 -5.58 -5.20
CA GLY A 33 13.20 -4.24 -5.34
C GLY A 33 11.79 -4.16 -4.74
N ILE A 34 11.43 -2.98 -4.27
CA ILE A 34 10.14 -2.71 -3.65
C ILE A 34 9.39 -1.68 -4.49
N LEU A 35 8.15 -2.00 -4.86
CA LEU A 35 7.20 -1.04 -5.43
C LEU A 35 6.26 -0.56 -4.34
N VAL A 36 6.11 0.76 -4.23
CA VAL A 36 5.13 1.40 -3.35
C VAL A 36 4.22 2.27 -4.22
N THR A 37 2.92 2.27 -3.97
CA THR A 37 2.00 3.27 -4.54
C THR A 37 1.12 3.87 -3.45
N GLN A 38 0.72 5.13 -3.65
CA GLN A 38 -0.48 5.65 -2.99
C GLN A 38 -1.68 4.81 -3.46
N SER A 39 -2.60 4.51 -2.55
CA SER A 39 -3.73 3.61 -2.77
C SER A 39 -5.06 4.23 -2.34
N THR A 40 -5.21 5.55 -2.54
CA THR A 40 -6.44 6.32 -2.31
C THR A 40 -6.89 6.36 -0.84
N GLY A 41 -8.08 6.89 -0.57
CA GLY A 41 -8.68 6.90 0.76
C GLY A 41 -9.05 5.50 1.29
N VAL A 42 -8.94 5.29 2.61
CA VAL A 42 -9.26 3.99 3.25
C VAL A 42 -10.59 4.04 4.00
N ASP A 43 -11.57 3.27 3.54
CA ASP A 43 -12.83 3.09 4.26
C ASP A 43 -12.65 2.15 5.47
N LEU A 44 -12.67 2.76 6.66
CA LEU A 44 -12.52 2.10 7.94
C LEU A 44 -13.81 1.43 8.44
N SER A 45 -14.93 1.60 7.74
CA SER A 45 -16.21 1.00 8.11
C SER A 45 -16.29 -0.48 7.71
N TYR A 46 -17.29 -1.19 8.25
CA TYR A 46 -17.62 -2.56 7.89
C TYR A 46 -19.15 -2.68 7.72
N PRO A 47 -19.67 -3.26 6.62
CA PRO A 47 -18.95 -3.96 5.54
C PRO A 47 -18.28 -3.04 4.49
N GLY A 48 -18.32 -1.72 4.70
CA GLY A 48 -18.01 -0.72 3.68
C GLY A 48 -19.26 -0.32 2.91
N ASN A 49 -19.10 0.47 1.84
CA ASN A 49 -20.19 0.76 0.92
C ASN A 49 -20.30 -0.34 -0.15
N PRO A 50 -21.36 -1.17 -0.17
CA PRO A 50 -21.52 -2.23 -1.16
C PRO A 50 -21.84 -1.72 -2.57
N GLU A 51 -22.21 -0.44 -2.72
CA GLU A 51 -22.58 0.15 -4.02
C GLU A 51 -21.38 0.73 -4.77
N VAL A 52 -20.21 0.79 -4.13
CA VAL A 52 -19.02 1.46 -4.68
C VAL A 52 -17.80 0.55 -4.55
N THR A 53 -17.07 0.38 -5.66
CA THR A 53 -15.76 -0.29 -5.65
C THR A 53 -14.83 0.44 -4.68
N ASP A 54 -14.22 -0.27 -3.74
CA ASP A 54 -13.22 0.29 -2.83
C ASP A 54 -11.84 0.29 -3.52
N PRO A 55 -11.33 1.45 -3.97
CA PRO A 55 -10.07 1.51 -4.70
C PRO A 55 -8.86 1.07 -3.85
N TYR A 56 -8.83 1.36 -2.55
CA TYR A 56 -7.75 0.92 -1.67
C TYR A 56 -7.65 -0.61 -1.64
N LEU A 57 -8.79 -1.28 -1.43
CA LEU A 57 -8.83 -2.74 -1.40
C LEU A 57 -8.52 -3.35 -2.77
N THR A 58 -9.05 -2.77 -3.85
CA THR A 58 -8.84 -3.24 -5.22
C THR A 58 -7.37 -3.10 -5.65
N ILE A 59 -6.70 -2.00 -5.31
CA ILE A 59 -5.26 -1.80 -5.56
C ILE A 59 -4.44 -2.83 -4.79
N ARG A 60 -4.73 -3.04 -3.50
CA ARG A 60 -4.05 -4.08 -2.69
C ARG A 60 -4.20 -5.46 -3.34
N ASN A 61 -5.40 -5.81 -3.79
CA ASN A 61 -5.68 -7.11 -4.39
C ASN A 61 -5.01 -7.25 -5.78
N THR A 62 -4.90 -6.15 -6.52
CA THR A 62 -4.16 -6.10 -7.78
C THR A 62 -2.66 -6.36 -7.54
N PHE A 63 -2.08 -5.76 -6.49
CA PHE A 63 -0.73 -6.12 -6.04
C PHE A 63 -0.64 -7.60 -5.64
N LYS A 64 -1.62 -8.14 -4.90
CA LYS A 64 -1.65 -9.56 -4.51
C LYS A 64 -1.60 -10.48 -5.74
N ALA A 65 -2.37 -10.17 -6.78
CA ALA A 65 -2.39 -10.94 -8.02
C ALA A 65 -1.05 -10.93 -8.79
N VAL A 66 -0.19 -9.93 -8.54
CA VAL A 66 1.11 -9.77 -9.21
C VAL A 66 2.25 -10.37 -8.37
N PHE A 67 2.30 -10.03 -7.08
CA PHE A 67 3.42 -10.37 -6.19
C PHE A 67 3.16 -11.63 -5.34
N GLY A 68 1.90 -11.91 -4.98
CA GLY A 68 1.50 -12.93 -4.01
C GLY A 68 1.16 -12.34 -2.63
N GLU A 69 0.32 -13.04 -1.85
CA GLU A 69 -0.23 -12.54 -0.58
C GLU A 69 0.84 -12.29 0.49
N ASP A 70 1.84 -13.17 0.61
CA ASP A 70 2.96 -13.01 1.56
C ASP A 70 3.91 -11.85 1.18
N LYS A 71 3.78 -11.37 -0.05
CA LYS A 71 4.63 -10.39 -0.73
C LYS A 71 3.96 -9.04 -0.98
N VAL A 72 2.86 -8.80 -0.27
CA VAL A 72 2.16 -7.52 -0.27
C VAL A 72 1.95 -7.05 1.16
N ARG A 73 2.08 -5.74 1.37
CA ARG A 73 1.65 -5.05 2.58
C ARG A 73 0.82 -3.83 2.18
N SER A 74 -0.10 -3.44 3.04
CA SER A 74 -0.81 -2.17 2.89
C SER A 74 -0.91 -1.50 4.24
N TYR A 75 -0.87 -0.18 4.21
CA TYR A 75 -0.91 0.67 5.40
C TYR A 75 -1.65 1.95 5.08
N PHE A 76 -1.91 2.77 6.09
CA PHE A 76 -2.48 4.09 5.91
C PHE A 76 -1.90 5.07 6.90
N ALA A 77 -2.04 6.36 6.61
CA ALA A 77 -1.79 7.44 7.54
C ALA A 77 -2.98 8.40 7.51
N ASP A 78 -3.27 9.04 8.64
CA ASP A 78 -4.21 10.15 8.64
C ASP A 78 -3.56 11.39 8.03
N ILE A 79 -4.19 11.96 7.01
CA ILE A 79 -3.74 13.17 6.33
C ILE A 79 -4.80 14.25 6.57
N PRO A 80 -4.64 15.14 7.56
CA PRO A 80 -5.72 16.02 8.03
C PRO A 80 -6.34 16.89 6.93
N SER A 81 -5.53 17.36 5.98
CA SER A 81 -6.02 18.18 4.85
C SER A 81 -6.91 17.41 3.87
N PHE A 82 -6.85 16.08 3.88
CA PHE A 82 -7.68 15.23 3.03
C PHE A 82 -8.99 14.83 3.71
N PHE A 83 -9.13 15.12 5.02
CA PHE A 83 -10.29 14.74 5.84
C PHE A 83 -10.60 13.23 5.84
N TYR A 84 -9.61 12.40 5.48
CA TYR A 84 -9.76 10.96 5.37
C TYR A 84 -8.41 10.25 5.52
N PRO A 85 -8.37 9.03 6.08
CA PRO A 85 -7.16 8.22 6.09
C PRO A 85 -6.71 7.89 4.67
N TRP A 86 -5.42 8.08 4.37
CA TRP A 86 -4.85 7.84 3.06
C TRP A 86 -3.99 6.57 3.04
N GLY A 87 -4.30 5.70 2.09
CA GLY A 87 -3.76 4.36 1.95
C GLY A 87 -2.52 4.29 1.07
N PHE A 88 -1.72 3.27 1.32
CA PHE A 88 -0.56 2.91 0.52
C PHE A 88 -0.48 1.39 0.40
N THR A 89 0.04 0.91 -0.73
CA THR A 89 0.29 -0.51 -0.99
C THR A 89 1.72 -0.71 -1.42
N VAL A 90 2.32 -1.77 -0.89
CA VAL A 90 3.72 -2.16 -1.10
C VAL A 90 3.78 -3.59 -1.62
N GLY A 91 4.60 -3.84 -2.63
CA GLY A 91 4.87 -5.16 -3.18
C GLY A 91 6.35 -5.37 -3.48
N SER A 92 6.82 -6.62 -3.34
CA SER A 92 8.16 -7.03 -3.75
C SER A 92 8.16 -8.51 -4.12
N GLU A 93 8.97 -8.93 -5.09
CA GLU A 93 9.15 -10.36 -5.37
C GLU A 93 9.92 -11.13 -4.27
N ASP A 94 10.57 -10.40 -3.35
CA ASP A 94 11.26 -10.95 -2.19
C ASP A 94 10.46 -10.62 -0.91
N ALA A 95 9.81 -11.63 -0.34
CA ALA A 95 9.08 -11.49 0.92
C ALA A 95 9.99 -10.99 2.07
N LYS A 96 11.29 -11.30 2.04
CA LYS A 96 12.25 -10.82 3.05
C LYS A 96 12.49 -9.32 2.94
N ALA A 97 12.36 -8.74 1.76
CA ALA A 97 12.45 -7.29 1.58
C ALA A 97 11.29 -6.58 2.31
N LEU A 98 10.14 -7.23 2.43
CA LEU A 98 8.97 -6.70 3.15
C LEU A 98 8.91 -7.06 4.63
N ALA A 99 9.68 -8.04 5.10
CA ALA A 99 9.70 -8.43 6.52
C ALA A 99 9.99 -7.24 7.46
N LYS A 100 10.71 -6.23 6.96
CA LYS A 100 11.00 -4.98 7.69
C LYS A 100 9.76 -4.19 8.09
N TYR A 101 8.67 -4.31 7.34
CA TYR A 101 7.39 -3.65 7.67
C TYR A 101 6.72 -4.27 8.92
N ASP A 102 7.15 -5.47 9.32
CA ASP A 102 6.61 -6.17 10.48
C ASP A 102 7.48 -5.99 11.74
N HIS A 103 8.65 -5.34 11.62
CA HIS A 103 9.59 -5.06 12.71
C HIS A 103 8.95 -4.27 13.87
N SER A 104 9.61 -4.27 15.03
CA SER A 104 9.24 -3.48 16.21
C SER A 104 9.49 -1.98 15.99
N ALA A 105 8.86 -1.14 16.82
CA ALA A 105 9.08 0.31 16.75
C ALA A 105 10.56 0.67 16.99
N GLU A 106 11.21 -0.04 17.90
CA GLU A 106 12.62 0.14 18.23
C GLU A 106 13.51 -0.23 17.06
N GLU A 107 13.26 -1.39 16.43
CA GLU A 107 14.00 -1.86 15.25
C GLU A 107 13.88 -0.87 14.09
N ILE A 108 12.67 -0.35 13.82
CA ILE A 108 12.46 0.69 12.80
C ILE A 108 13.22 1.97 13.14
N SER A 109 13.18 2.43 14.39
CA SER A 109 13.87 3.65 14.80
C SER A 109 15.39 3.52 14.68
N VAL A 110 15.94 2.36 15.04
CA VAL A 110 17.37 2.04 14.85
C VAL A 110 17.72 2.06 13.36
N GLU A 111 16.92 1.40 12.52
CA GLU A 111 17.16 1.38 11.07
C GLU A 111 17.09 2.78 10.44
N LEU A 112 16.12 3.61 10.86
CA LEU A 112 16.02 4.99 10.39
C LEU A 112 17.28 5.78 10.77
N LYS A 113 17.71 5.76 12.03
CA LYS A 113 18.93 6.44 12.49
C LYS A 113 20.18 5.97 11.73
N GLN A 114 20.29 4.68 11.45
CA GLN A 114 21.39 4.13 10.65
C GLN A 114 21.38 4.62 9.20
N ARG A 115 20.20 4.77 8.59
CA ARG A 115 20.06 5.14 7.18
C ARG A 115 20.19 6.64 6.93
N ILE A 116 19.61 7.47 7.78
CA ILE A 116 19.53 8.93 7.55
C ILE A 116 20.37 9.74 8.54
N GLY A 117 20.92 9.11 9.58
CA GLY A 117 21.65 9.79 10.66
C GLY A 117 20.73 10.25 11.79
N GLU A 118 21.29 10.37 12.99
CA GLU A 118 20.52 10.74 14.19
C GLU A 118 19.98 12.18 14.15
N GLU A 119 20.75 13.13 13.60
CA GLU A 119 20.32 14.53 13.44
C GLU A 119 19.05 14.61 12.59
N LYS A 120 19.07 14.04 11.37
CA LYS A 120 17.91 14.02 10.47
C LYS A 120 16.74 13.22 11.04
N PHE A 121 17.01 12.13 11.76
CA PHE A 121 15.98 11.38 12.45
C PHE A 121 15.21 12.26 13.45
N ASN A 122 15.93 13.06 14.25
CA ASN A 122 15.33 13.97 15.22
C ASN A 122 14.58 15.15 14.57
N GLU A 123 14.84 15.45 13.30
CA GLU A 123 14.11 16.47 12.51
C GLU A 123 12.81 15.94 11.86
N LEU A 124 12.60 14.63 11.83
CA LEU A 124 11.38 14.04 11.27
C LEU A 124 10.15 14.51 12.06
N ARG A 125 9.13 14.98 11.33
CA ARG A 125 7.93 15.60 11.93
C ARG A 125 6.73 14.66 12.08
N HIS A 126 6.80 13.48 11.46
CA HIS A 126 5.67 12.56 11.38
C HIS A 126 6.08 11.11 11.61
N TYR A 127 7.15 10.67 10.96
CA TYR A 127 7.51 9.26 10.90
C TYR A 127 8.61 8.89 11.90
N ASP A 128 8.31 7.93 12.76
CA ASP A 128 9.24 7.23 13.62
C ASP A 128 8.82 5.75 13.74
N GLY A 129 9.44 4.99 14.64
CA GLY A 129 9.05 3.60 14.88
C GLY A 129 7.64 3.40 15.40
N ILE A 130 7.16 4.28 16.29
CA ILE A 130 5.83 4.16 16.88
C ILE A 130 4.78 4.47 15.82
N THR A 131 4.95 5.56 15.06
CA THR A 131 4.09 5.91 13.94
C THR A 131 4.10 4.82 12.86
N HIS A 132 5.26 4.22 12.55
CA HIS A 132 5.33 3.08 11.62
C HIS A 132 4.41 1.95 12.08
N LYS A 133 4.50 1.50 13.35
CA LYS A 133 3.64 0.43 13.87
C LYS A 133 2.16 0.80 13.78
N HIS A 134 1.81 2.05 14.09
CA HIS A 134 0.45 2.54 13.96
C HIS A 134 -0.06 2.45 12.51
N MET A 135 0.72 2.95 11.55
CA MET A 135 0.35 2.93 10.12
C MET A 135 0.14 1.50 9.59
N MET A 136 0.98 0.55 10.00
CA MET A 136 0.89 -0.87 9.58
C MET A 136 -0.23 -1.64 10.28
N ALA A 137 -0.76 -1.13 11.40
CA ALA A 137 -1.78 -1.81 12.20
C ALA A 137 -3.19 -1.58 11.65
N LEU A 138 -3.53 -2.29 10.57
CA LEU A 138 -4.86 -2.20 9.94
C LEU A 138 -6.01 -2.55 10.93
N PRO A 139 -7.06 -1.71 11.04
CA PRO A 139 -8.24 -2.01 11.83
C PRO A 139 -8.89 -3.35 11.45
N LYS A 140 -9.57 -3.96 12.42
CA LYS A 140 -10.24 -5.26 12.24
C LYS A 140 -11.23 -5.24 11.07
N ALA A 141 -11.96 -4.14 10.89
CA ALA A 141 -12.89 -3.94 9.78
C ALA A 141 -12.18 -4.10 8.43
N VAL A 142 -11.10 -3.35 8.20
CA VAL A 142 -10.30 -3.40 6.97
C VAL A 142 -9.71 -4.79 6.76
N ARG A 143 -9.11 -5.41 7.79
CA ARG A 143 -8.56 -6.78 7.70
C ARG A 143 -9.62 -7.81 7.32
N ARG A 144 -10.85 -7.66 7.81
CA ARG A 144 -11.96 -8.55 7.45
C ARG A 144 -12.36 -8.36 5.98
N ARG A 145 -12.49 -7.11 5.53
CA ARG A 145 -12.80 -6.82 4.13
C ARG A 145 -11.72 -7.36 3.19
N ILE A 146 -10.45 -7.23 3.55
CA ILE A 146 -9.33 -7.87 2.82
C ILE A 146 -9.53 -9.38 2.70
N GLY A 147 -9.93 -10.07 3.78
CA GLY A 147 -10.18 -11.51 3.77
C GLY A 147 -11.44 -11.95 3.02
N GLU A 148 -12.33 -11.01 2.68
CA GLU A 148 -13.57 -11.24 1.94
C GLU A 148 -13.41 -10.92 0.43
N LEU A 149 -12.27 -10.34 0.01
CA LEU A 149 -11.96 -10.05 -1.40
C LEU A 149 -11.83 -11.33 -2.22
N LYS A 150 -12.41 -11.30 -3.42
CA LYS A 150 -12.27 -12.35 -4.43
C LYS A 150 -11.09 -12.07 -5.35
N ASP A 151 -10.61 -13.07 -6.07
CA ASP A 151 -9.46 -12.89 -6.96
C ASP A 151 -9.78 -12.01 -8.19
N GLU A 152 -11.05 -11.91 -8.56
CA GLU A 152 -11.52 -11.02 -9.63
C GLU A 152 -11.65 -9.54 -9.23
N ASP A 153 -11.59 -9.22 -7.94
CA ASP A 153 -11.70 -7.84 -7.40
C ASP A 153 -10.36 -7.09 -7.61
N ILE A 154 -9.96 -6.93 -8.87
CA ILE A 154 -8.66 -6.39 -9.30
C ILE A 154 -8.82 -5.47 -10.51
N PHE A 155 -7.89 -4.53 -10.67
CA PHE A 155 -7.82 -3.72 -11.87
C PHE A 155 -7.07 -4.46 -12.98
N THR A 156 -7.70 -4.53 -14.15
CA THR A 156 -7.12 -5.06 -15.39
C THR A 156 -7.39 -4.08 -16.52
N VAL A 157 -6.70 -4.23 -17.65
CA VAL A 157 -6.98 -3.39 -18.82
C VAL A 157 -8.44 -3.56 -19.30
N GLU A 158 -9.00 -4.76 -19.16
CA GLU A 158 -10.39 -5.06 -19.56
C GLU A 158 -11.43 -4.63 -18.52
N ARG A 159 -11.04 -4.59 -17.23
CA ARG A 159 -11.90 -4.19 -16.10
C ARG A 159 -11.17 -3.15 -15.25
N PRO A 160 -11.24 -1.87 -15.64
CA PRO A 160 -10.51 -0.79 -14.97
C PRO A 160 -11.20 -0.23 -13.73
N ILE A 161 -12.50 -0.52 -13.53
CA ILE A 161 -13.36 -0.06 -12.42
C ILE A 161 -14.36 -1.16 -12.09
#